data_AF-A0A9D6AAQ8-F1
#
_entry.id   AF-A0A9D6AAQ8-F1
#
_cell.length_a   1.000
_cell.length_b   1.000
_cell.length_c   1.000
_cell.angle_alpha   90.00
_cell.angle_beta   90.00
_cell.angle_gamma   90.00
#
_symmetry.space_group_name_H-M   'P 1'
#
loop_
_entity.id
_entity.type
_entity.pdbx_description
1 polymer ?
#
loop_
_entity_poly.entity_id
_entity_poly.type
_entity_poly.pdbx_seq_one_letter_code
_entity_poly.pdbx_strand_id
1 'polypeptide(L)'
;MKEETYRSELASVANIFTFVGYNKQKNANKIADESSPLFVNRRVEKDTLQVNAERTSLKYSYVIVPKATNKIIPGYLAFLMNTTPWKVLLANSGEFFKGTLSPISIKALKKLLIVLIPFEEQEACALLNTIISFQYDDVGEKKNFPSNIKLAYEYFENIADIISLEIFLGDFEGNADISVLSAWIEKSKIYKETPNVKQGIMNLLDSIFSSNDILRGRMNKMRMYIDEHANTIFNHFPK
;
A
#
# COMPACT_ATOMS: atom_id res chain seq x y z
N MET A 1 2.37 -16.61 -20.59
CA MET A 1 2.54 -15.20 -21.00
C MET A 1 2.68 -14.42 -19.71
N LYS A 2 3.88 -13.94 -19.34
CA LYS A 2 4.04 -13.17 -18.10
C LYS A 2 3.32 -11.84 -18.32
N GLU A 3 2.33 -11.51 -17.49
CA GLU A 3 1.72 -10.18 -17.53
C GLU A 3 2.82 -9.16 -17.21
N GLU A 4 3.08 -8.23 -18.13
CA GLU A 4 4.17 -7.25 -18.01
C GLU A 4 3.82 -6.14 -17.02
N THR A 5 4.84 -5.64 -16.32
CA THR A 5 4.73 -4.45 -15.48
C THR A 5 4.36 -3.23 -16.33
N TYR A 6 3.35 -2.45 -15.92
CA TYR A 6 2.86 -1.30 -16.68
C TYR A 6 2.68 -0.05 -15.82
N ARG A 7 3.11 1.11 -16.34
CA ARG A 7 2.97 2.42 -15.68
C ARG A 7 1.76 3.19 -16.16
N SER A 8 1.04 3.81 -15.23
CA SER A 8 -0.02 4.74 -15.58
C SER A 8 -0.30 5.77 -14.49
N GLU A 9 -0.95 6.87 -14.87
CA GLU A 9 -1.54 7.79 -13.91
C GLU A 9 -2.74 7.12 -13.21
N LEU A 10 -2.97 7.39 -11.93
CA LEU A 10 -4.10 6.83 -11.18
C LEU A 10 -5.45 7.11 -11.88
N ALA A 11 -5.59 8.24 -12.56
CA ALA A 11 -6.79 8.59 -13.32
C ALA A 11 -7.07 7.68 -14.53
N SER A 12 -6.06 6.98 -15.06
CA SER A 12 -6.27 6.00 -16.14
C SER A 12 -6.87 4.71 -15.59
N VAL A 13 -6.46 4.30 -14.38
CA VAL A 13 -6.86 3.03 -13.77
C VAL A 13 -8.10 3.11 -12.87
N ALA A 14 -8.37 4.29 -12.30
CA ALA A 14 -9.47 4.53 -11.37
C ALA A 14 -10.18 5.87 -11.61
N ASN A 15 -11.45 5.93 -11.21
CA ASN A 15 -12.20 7.17 -11.12
C ASN A 15 -11.94 7.83 -9.77
N ILE A 16 -11.63 9.14 -9.79
CA ILE A 16 -11.27 9.89 -8.58
C ILE A 16 -12.25 11.03 -8.38
N PHE A 17 -12.88 11.05 -7.22
CA PHE A 17 -13.90 11.99 -6.84
C PHE A 17 -13.49 12.78 -5.59
N THR A 18 -14.06 13.97 -5.42
CA THR A 18 -14.18 14.53 -4.08
C THR A 18 -15.20 13.71 -3.29
N PHE A 19 -15.09 13.66 -1.96
CA PHE A 19 -16.06 12.93 -1.12
C PHE A 19 -17.51 13.38 -1.37
N VAL A 20 -17.73 14.70 -1.47
CA VAL A 20 -19.04 15.28 -1.81
C VAL A 20 -19.50 14.87 -3.21
N GLY A 21 -18.59 14.88 -4.19
CA GLY A 21 -18.89 14.46 -5.56
C GLY A 21 -19.26 12.98 -5.66
N TYR A 22 -18.54 12.13 -4.93
CA TYR A 22 -18.81 10.71 -4.82
C TYR A 22 -20.20 10.43 -4.26
N ASN A 23 -20.55 11.04 -3.12
CA ASN A 23 -21.87 10.84 -2.51
C ASN A 23 -23.02 11.29 -3.43
N LYS A 24 -22.84 12.40 -4.17
CA LYS A 24 -23.82 12.85 -5.16
C LYS A 24 -24.01 11.83 -6.29
N GLN A 25 -22.93 11.24 -6.80
CA GLN A 25 -23.02 10.25 -7.87
C GLN A 25 -23.54 8.89 -7.40
N LYS A 26 -23.15 8.48 -6.18
CA LYS A 26 -23.65 7.27 -5.53
C LYS A 26 -25.18 7.36 -5.32
N ASN A 27 -25.67 8.47 -4.77
CA ASN A 27 -27.11 8.69 -4.58
C ASN A 27 -27.90 8.77 -5.90
N ALA A 28 -27.21 9.10 -7.01
CA ALA A 28 -27.80 9.09 -8.34
C ALA A 28 -27.68 7.73 -9.05
N ASN A 29 -27.22 6.68 -8.36
CA ASN A 29 -26.97 5.33 -8.90
C ASN A 29 -26.06 5.32 -10.15
N LYS A 30 -25.11 6.28 -10.23
CA LYS A 30 -24.18 6.41 -11.36
C LYS A 30 -22.85 5.69 -11.16
N ILE A 31 -22.63 5.14 -9.97
CA ILE A 31 -21.46 4.35 -9.63
C ILE A 31 -21.97 2.92 -9.42
N ALA A 32 -21.46 1.98 -10.22
CA ALA A 32 -21.78 0.57 -10.05
C ALA A 32 -21.25 0.09 -8.69
N ASP A 33 -22.10 -0.63 -7.93
CA ASP A 33 -21.86 -1.08 -6.55
C ASP A 33 -20.76 -2.16 -6.42
N GLU A 34 -20.11 -2.53 -7.52
CA GLU A 34 -19.25 -3.73 -7.59
C GLU A 34 -17.80 -3.49 -7.18
N SER A 35 -17.34 -2.24 -7.06
CA SER A 35 -15.94 -1.93 -6.72
C SER A 35 -15.82 -1.30 -5.34
N SER A 36 -15.07 -1.95 -4.44
CA SER A 36 -14.80 -1.44 -3.10
C SER A 36 -14.07 -0.09 -3.19
N PRO A 37 -14.73 1.02 -2.79
CA PRO A 37 -14.14 2.34 -2.89
C PRO A 37 -13.02 2.51 -1.85
N LEU A 38 -12.02 3.31 -2.19
CA LEU A 38 -10.95 3.68 -1.28
C LEU A 38 -11.10 5.15 -0.88
N PHE A 39 -11.01 5.44 0.41
CA PHE A 39 -11.12 6.79 0.96
C PHE A 39 -9.72 7.34 1.24
N VAL A 40 -9.40 8.53 0.72
CA VAL A 40 -8.06 9.13 0.79
C VAL A 40 -8.04 10.38 1.68
N ASN A 41 -7.13 10.39 2.65
CA ASN A 41 -7.00 11.49 3.62
C ASN A 41 -6.68 12.80 2.87
N ARG A 42 -7.22 13.91 3.34
CA ARG A 42 -6.99 15.24 2.74
C ARG A 42 -5.53 15.67 2.82
N ARG A 43 -4.80 15.18 3.82
CA ARG A 43 -3.42 15.56 4.11
C ARG A 43 -2.57 14.30 4.16
N VAL A 44 -1.34 14.41 3.66
CA VAL A 44 -0.33 13.38 3.88
C VAL A 44 0.24 13.56 5.27
N GLU A 45 0.14 12.52 6.08
CA GLU A 45 0.79 12.44 7.38
C GLU A 45 1.66 11.18 7.41
N LYS A 46 2.84 11.30 8.03
CA LYS A 46 3.84 10.23 8.06
C LYS A 46 3.29 8.96 8.73
N ASP A 47 2.74 9.13 9.92
CA ASP A 47 2.38 8.03 10.84
C ASP A 47 0.90 7.58 10.74
N THR A 48 0.20 8.00 9.69
CA THR A 48 -1.19 7.60 9.46
C THR A 48 -1.35 6.83 8.17
N LEU A 49 -2.36 5.97 8.11
CA LEU A 49 -2.82 5.43 6.84
C LEU A 49 -3.36 6.57 5.97
N GLN A 50 -2.85 6.65 4.76
CA GLN A 50 -3.27 7.63 3.75
C GLN A 50 -4.60 7.22 3.11
N VAL A 51 -4.83 5.92 2.99
CA VAL A 51 -5.97 5.30 2.32
C VAL A 51 -6.57 4.20 3.19
N ASN A 52 -7.90 4.19 3.30
CA ASN A 52 -8.66 3.13 3.98
C ASN A 52 -9.82 2.66 3.08
N ALA A 53 -10.07 1.36 3.05
CA ALA A 53 -11.11 0.73 2.22
C ALA A 53 -12.50 0.66 2.89
N GLU A 54 -12.58 0.80 4.22
CA GLU A 54 -13.78 0.44 4.99
C GLU A 54 -14.34 1.58 5.86
N ARG A 55 -13.54 2.60 6.20
CA ARG A 55 -13.97 3.66 7.13
C ARG A 55 -14.16 5.02 6.47
N THR A 56 -15.40 5.50 6.44
CA THR A 56 -15.76 6.88 6.13
C THR A 56 -15.59 7.78 7.37
N SER A 57 -14.45 8.46 7.46
CA SER A 57 -14.23 9.54 8.44
C SER A 57 -14.29 10.94 7.79
N LEU A 58 -14.58 11.97 8.59
CA LEU A 58 -14.50 13.38 8.18
C LEU A 58 -13.09 13.83 7.74
N LYS A 59 -12.05 13.02 8.00
CA LYS A 59 -10.66 13.29 7.58
C LYS A 59 -10.44 13.00 6.08
N TYR A 60 -11.31 12.21 5.45
CA TYR A 60 -11.17 11.84 4.04
C TYR A 60 -11.82 12.88 3.12
N SER A 61 -11.10 13.31 2.08
CA SER A 61 -11.58 14.34 1.13
C SER A 61 -11.76 13.82 -0.29
N TYR A 62 -11.16 12.67 -0.60
CA TYR A 62 -11.23 12.07 -1.93
C TYR A 62 -11.63 10.61 -1.84
N VAL A 63 -12.24 10.11 -2.92
CA VAL A 63 -12.65 8.72 -3.07
C VAL A 63 -12.11 8.21 -4.39
N ILE A 64 -11.42 7.07 -4.35
CA ILE A 64 -10.92 6.35 -5.52
C ILE A 64 -11.81 5.14 -5.75
N VAL A 65 -12.33 5.01 -6.96
CA VAL A 65 -13.14 3.88 -7.40
C VAL A 65 -12.44 3.23 -8.58
N PRO A 66 -11.78 2.07 -8.40
CA PRO A 66 -11.14 1.36 -9.50
C PRO A 66 -12.08 1.13 -10.67
N LYS A 67 -11.61 1.32 -11.90
CA LYS A 67 -12.42 1.04 -13.08
C LYS A 67 -12.46 -0.46 -13.30
N ALA A 68 -13.65 -1.02 -13.51
CA ALA A 68 -13.86 -2.46 -13.73
C ALA A 68 -13.03 -3.05 -14.88
N THR A 69 -12.63 -2.23 -15.85
CA THR A 69 -11.85 -2.65 -17.02
C THR A 69 -10.37 -2.90 -16.73
N ASN A 70 -9.86 -2.40 -15.61
CA ASN A 70 -8.46 -2.55 -15.24
C ASN A 70 -8.39 -3.63 -14.16
N LYS A 71 -7.66 -4.72 -14.40
CA LYS A 71 -7.42 -5.81 -13.45
C LYS A 71 -6.60 -5.32 -12.24
N ILE A 72 -7.15 -4.39 -11.47
CA ILE A 72 -6.48 -3.73 -10.37
C ILE A 72 -7.23 -3.99 -9.07
N ILE A 73 -6.50 -4.44 -8.07
CA ILE A 73 -7.07 -4.77 -6.77
C ILE A 73 -7.12 -3.48 -5.93
N PRO A 74 -8.28 -3.07 -5.37
CA PRO A 74 -8.37 -1.89 -4.52
C PRO A 74 -7.37 -1.93 -3.35
N GLY A 75 -7.21 -3.10 -2.71
CA GLY A 75 -6.23 -3.29 -1.64
C GLY A 75 -4.78 -3.09 -2.07
N TYR A 76 -4.44 -3.32 -3.34
CA TYR A 76 -3.11 -3.04 -3.89
C TYR A 76 -2.87 -1.53 -4.05
N LEU A 77 -3.87 -0.78 -4.52
CA LEU A 77 -3.79 0.68 -4.54
C LEU A 77 -3.64 1.25 -3.13
N ALA A 78 -4.38 0.71 -2.16
CA ALA A 78 -4.26 1.10 -0.76
C ALA A 78 -2.85 0.77 -0.22
N PHE A 79 -2.32 -0.42 -0.53
CA PHE A 79 -0.95 -0.82 -0.22
C PHE A 79 0.04 0.24 -0.70
N LEU A 80 0.07 0.53 -2.01
CA LEU A 80 0.98 1.53 -2.57
C LEU A 80 0.82 2.86 -1.85
N MET A 81 -0.39 3.42 -1.78
CA MET A 81 -0.59 4.77 -1.24
C MET A 81 -0.31 4.90 0.26
N ASN A 82 -0.28 3.80 1.01
CA ASN A 82 0.05 3.79 2.43
C ASN A 82 1.56 3.69 2.71
N THR A 83 2.37 3.31 1.71
CA THR A 83 3.83 3.22 1.86
C THR A 83 4.53 4.57 1.76
N THR A 84 5.70 4.68 2.37
CA THR A 84 6.53 5.88 2.40
C THR A 84 6.85 6.40 0.99
N PRO A 85 7.30 5.58 0.00
CA PRO A 85 7.63 6.09 -1.32
C PRO A 85 6.45 6.79 -2.01
N TRP A 86 5.25 6.24 -1.92
CA TRP A 86 4.05 6.87 -2.52
C TRP A 86 3.51 8.02 -1.71
N LYS A 87 3.62 7.99 -0.38
CA LYS A 87 3.33 9.16 0.46
C LYS A 87 4.24 10.34 0.09
N VAL A 88 5.51 10.10 -0.21
CA VAL A 88 6.45 11.12 -0.71
C VAL A 88 6.02 11.67 -2.07
N LEU A 89 5.50 10.83 -2.98
CA LEU A 89 4.97 11.28 -4.28
C LEU A 89 3.66 12.07 -4.16
N LEU A 90 2.82 11.71 -3.19
CA LEU A 90 1.56 12.40 -2.88
C LEU A 90 1.78 13.74 -2.19
N ALA A 91 2.79 13.80 -1.33
CA ALA A 91 3.20 15.02 -0.65
C ALA A 91 4.08 15.87 -1.57
N ASN A 92 4.18 17.17 -1.27
CA ASN A 92 5.35 17.91 -1.73
C ASN A 92 6.57 17.36 -0.96
N SER A 93 7.48 16.65 -1.64
CA SER A 93 8.51 15.80 -1.02
C SER A 93 9.26 16.46 0.16
N GLY A 94 9.58 17.76 0.05
CA GLY A 94 10.25 18.51 1.11
C GLY A 94 9.41 18.78 2.38
N GLU A 95 8.08 18.83 2.29
CA GLU A 95 7.18 19.01 3.44
C GLU A 95 6.97 17.70 4.21
N PHE A 96 6.95 16.57 3.50
CA PHE A 96 6.80 15.25 4.10
C PHE A 96 7.94 14.91 5.07
N PHE A 97 9.20 15.12 4.65
CA PHE A 97 10.37 14.84 5.49
C PHE A 97 10.50 15.79 6.68
N LYS A 98 9.95 17.00 6.58
CA LYS A 98 9.84 17.95 7.70
C LYS A 98 8.72 17.59 8.68
N GLY A 99 7.99 16.50 8.45
CA GLY A 99 6.82 16.10 9.24
C GLY A 99 5.67 17.11 9.15
N THR A 100 5.67 17.95 8.11
CA THR A 100 4.65 18.98 7.93
C THR A 100 3.48 18.38 7.14
N LEU A 101 2.25 18.69 7.57
CA LEU A 101 1.04 18.21 6.91
C LEU A 101 0.95 18.80 5.48
N SER A 102 1.16 17.97 4.47
CA SER A 102 1.05 18.38 3.06
C SER A 102 -0.38 18.15 2.56
N PRO A 103 -1.14 19.18 2.18
CA PRO A 103 -2.46 18.99 1.60
C PRO A 103 -2.38 18.29 0.24
N ILE A 104 -3.24 17.31 0.01
CA ILE A 104 -3.38 16.62 -1.28
C ILE A 104 -4.39 17.38 -2.11
N SER A 105 -4.06 17.67 -3.37
CA SER A 105 -5.04 18.14 -4.35
C SER A 105 -5.58 16.98 -5.19
N ILE A 106 -6.84 17.05 -5.62
CA ILE A 106 -7.41 16.06 -6.55
C ILE A 106 -6.59 15.95 -7.85
N LYS A 107 -5.95 17.04 -8.29
CA LYS A 107 -5.09 17.06 -9.48
C LYS A 107 -3.82 16.25 -9.24
N ALA A 108 -3.17 16.41 -8.08
CA ALA A 108 -2.01 15.61 -7.70
C ALA A 108 -2.38 14.13 -7.61
N LEU A 109 -3.52 13.82 -6.95
CA LEU A 109 -4.02 12.45 -6.84
C LEU A 109 -4.29 11.81 -8.20
N LYS A 110 -4.91 12.55 -9.14
CA LYS A 110 -5.14 12.08 -10.52
C LYS A 110 -3.86 11.73 -11.27
N LYS A 111 -2.80 12.51 -11.05
CA LYS A 111 -1.49 12.36 -11.69
C LYS A 111 -0.55 11.42 -10.96
N LEU A 112 -0.95 10.87 -9.81
CA LEU A 112 -0.12 9.94 -9.06
C LEU A 112 0.24 8.76 -9.95
N LEU A 113 1.53 8.45 -10.05
CA LEU A 113 2.02 7.31 -10.81
C LEU A 113 1.66 6.02 -10.08
N ILE A 114 1.11 5.06 -10.82
CA ILE A 114 0.82 3.70 -10.36
C ILE A 114 1.54 2.73 -11.27
N VAL A 115 2.24 1.78 -10.65
CA VAL A 115 2.86 0.65 -11.33
C VAL A 115 1.94 -0.54 -11.15
N LEU A 116 1.51 -1.16 -12.25
CA LEU A 116 0.73 -2.40 -12.23
C LEU A 116 1.69 -3.57 -12.35
N ILE A 117 1.59 -4.49 -11.40
CA ILE A 117 2.32 -5.76 -11.36
C ILE A 117 1.34 -6.92 -11.63
N PRO A 118 1.82 -8.14 -11.95
CA PRO A 118 0.98 -9.34 -12.04
C PRO A 118 -0.09 -9.45 -10.95
N PHE A 119 -1.27 -9.96 -11.32
CA PHE A 119 -2.44 -9.96 -10.44
C PHE A 119 -2.20 -10.69 -9.10
N GLU A 120 -1.49 -11.81 -9.11
CA GLU A 120 -1.16 -12.57 -7.90
C GLU A 120 -0.26 -11.79 -6.94
N GLU A 121 0.65 -10.98 -7.47
CA GLU A 121 1.53 -10.11 -6.67
C GLU A 121 0.73 -8.93 -6.09
N GLN A 122 -0.23 -8.39 -6.85
CA GLN A 122 -1.18 -7.42 -6.32
C GLN A 122 -1.99 -7.99 -5.15
N GLU A 123 -2.43 -9.26 -5.23
CA GLU A 123 -3.15 -9.93 -4.12
C GLU A 123 -2.28 -10.03 -2.87
N ALA A 124 -1.00 -10.35 -3.03
CA ALA A 124 -0.06 -10.45 -1.91
C ALA A 124 0.21 -9.09 -1.24
N CYS A 125 0.42 -8.04 -2.03
CA CYS A 125 0.52 -6.67 -1.54
C CYS A 125 -0.75 -6.22 -0.80
N ALA A 126 -1.93 -6.52 -1.38
CA ALA A 126 -3.21 -6.20 -0.75
C ALA A 126 -3.36 -6.90 0.61
N LEU A 127 -2.96 -8.16 0.71
CA LEU A 127 -2.98 -8.94 1.95
C LEU A 127 -2.07 -8.33 3.03
N LEU A 128 -0.86 -7.92 2.67
CA LEU A 128 0.06 -7.22 3.58
C LEU A 128 -0.56 -5.91 4.08
N ASN A 129 -1.18 -5.13 3.19
CA ASN A 129 -1.87 -3.90 3.60
C ASN A 129 -3.06 -4.16 4.52
N THR A 130 -3.80 -5.26 4.34
CA THR A 130 -4.89 -5.66 5.25
C THR A 130 -4.36 -5.90 6.66
N ILE A 131 -3.21 -6.56 6.81
CA ILE A 131 -2.59 -6.82 8.13
C ILE A 131 -2.20 -5.52 8.82
N ILE A 132 -1.53 -4.62 8.09
CA ILE A 132 -1.13 -3.30 8.60
C ILE A 132 -2.37 -2.48 8.97
N SER A 133 -3.35 -2.42 8.09
CA SER A 133 -4.56 -1.62 8.29
C SER A 133 -5.38 -2.13 9.49
N PHE A 134 -5.50 -3.45 9.63
CA PHE A 134 -6.20 -4.08 10.75
C PHE A 134 -5.57 -3.72 12.11
N GLN A 135 -4.24 -3.77 12.22
CA GLN A 135 -3.54 -3.39 13.45
C GLN A 135 -3.74 -1.91 13.78
N TYR A 136 -3.69 -1.04 12.77
CA TYR A 136 -3.97 0.38 12.94
C TYR A 136 -5.42 0.66 13.31
N ASP A 137 -6.38 -0.04 12.73
CA ASP A 137 -7.81 0.17 13.00
C ASP A 137 -8.25 -0.34 14.39
N ASP A 138 -7.54 -1.32 14.94
CA ASP A 138 -7.75 -1.88 16.29
C ASP A 138 -7.13 -0.98 17.39
N VAL A 139 -5.91 -0.48 17.17
CA VAL A 139 -5.15 0.25 18.20
C VAL A 139 -5.19 1.79 18.02
N GLY A 140 -5.44 2.27 16.81
CA GLY A 140 -5.52 3.69 16.46
C GLY A 140 -4.19 4.29 15.99
N GLU A 141 -3.86 5.49 16.45
CA GLU A 141 -2.61 6.16 16.05
C GLU A 141 -1.38 5.42 16.61
N LYS A 142 -0.30 5.33 15.81
CA LYS A 142 0.96 4.62 16.14
C LYS A 142 1.55 4.95 17.51
N LYS A 143 1.35 6.19 17.99
CA LYS A 143 1.81 6.65 19.31
C LYS A 143 1.12 5.93 20.49
N ASN A 144 -0.05 5.34 20.25
CA ASN A 144 -0.85 4.62 21.25
C ASN A 144 -0.51 3.13 21.31
N PHE A 145 0.36 2.63 20.42
CA PHE A 145 0.69 1.21 20.36
C PHE A 145 1.53 0.80 21.57
N PRO A 146 1.18 -0.33 22.23
CA PRO A 146 2.10 -0.99 23.16
C PRO A 146 3.42 -1.31 22.45
N SER A 147 4.57 -1.17 23.14
CA SER A 147 5.90 -1.22 22.52
C SER A 147 6.15 -2.47 21.68
N ASN A 148 5.67 -3.64 22.12
CA ASN A 148 5.80 -4.90 21.38
C ASN A 148 4.94 -4.92 20.11
N ILE A 149 3.71 -4.41 20.16
CA ILE A 149 2.83 -4.30 18.99
C ILE A 149 3.37 -3.26 18.02
N LYS A 150 3.90 -2.15 18.54
CA LYS A 150 4.53 -1.09 17.75
C LYS A 150 5.70 -1.61 16.92
N LEU A 151 6.59 -2.40 17.53
CA LEU A 151 7.73 -3.00 16.84
C LEU A 151 7.28 -3.94 15.71
N ALA A 152 6.26 -4.77 15.97
CA ALA A 152 5.70 -5.65 14.95
C ALA A 152 5.04 -4.87 13.81
N TYR A 153 4.29 -3.82 14.13
CA TYR A 153 3.68 -2.92 13.16
C TYR A 153 4.73 -2.24 12.27
N GLU A 154 5.75 -1.64 12.90
CA GLU A 154 6.88 -1.01 12.21
C GLU A 154 7.62 -1.98 11.31
N TYR A 155 7.75 -3.24 11.73
CA TYR A 155 8.34 -4.28 10.90
C TYR A 155 7.51 -4.52 9.63
N PHE A 156 6.18 -4.65 9.72
CA PHE A 156 5.33 -4.81 8.53
C PHE A 156 5.31 -3.56 7.64
N GLU A 157 5.30 -2.35 8.22
CA GLU A 157 5.44 -1.11 7.46
C GLU A 157 6.75 -1.07 6.67
N ASN A 158 7.87 -1.42 7.31
CA ASN A 158 9.18 -1.45 6.65
C ASN A 158 9.21 -2.45 5.49
N ILE A 159 8.59 -3.63 5.65
CA ILE A 159 8.47 -4.60 4.55
C ILE A 159 7.66 -4.01 3.39
N ALA A 160 6.52 -3.39 3.70
CA ALA A 160 5.67 -2.76 2.69
C ALA A 160 6.43 -1.66 1.95
N ASP A 161 7.14 -0.81 2.68
CA ASP A 161 7.96 0.27 2.12
C ASP A 161 9.02 -0.27 1.18
N ILE A 162 9.76 -1.29 1.60
CA ILE A 162 10.79 -1.94 0.80
C ILE A 162 10.20 -2.56 -0.49
N ILE A 163 9.12 -3.34 -0.38
CA ILE A 163 8.44 -3.94 -1.55
C ILE A 163 7.95 -2.84 -2.50
N SER A 164 7.33 -1.79 -1.97
CA SER A 164 6.83 -0.70 -2.80
C SER A 164 7.97 0.05 -3.48
N LEU A 165 9.09 0.26 -2.79
CA LEU A 165 10.28 0.87 -3.36
C LEU A 165 10.84 0.03 -4.51
N GLU A 166 10.91 -1.30 -4.38
CA GLU A 166 11.29 -2.17 -5.50
C GLU A 166 10.30 -2.10 -6.66
N ILE A 167 9.00 -2.07 -6.40
CA ILE A 167 8.00 -1.88 -7.46
C ILE A 167 8.24 -0.56 -8.19
N PHE A 168 8.60 0.49 -7.45
CA PHE A 168 8.92 1.79 -8.02
C PHE A 168 10.22 1.76 -8.83
N LEU A 169 11.30 1.21 -8.27
CA LEU A 169 12.66 1.22 -8.81
C LEU A 169 12.90 0.16 -9.89
N GLY A 170 12.38 -1.05 -9.72
CA GLY A 170 12.56 -2.16 -10.66
C GLY A 170 11.98 -1.87 -12.05
N ASP A 171 11.13 -0.89 -12.15
CA ASP A 171 10.56 -0.39 -13.41
C ASP A 171 11.41 0.77 -14.02
N PHE A 172 12.45 1.24 -13.31
CA PHE A 172 13.57 2.02 -13.87
C PHE A 172 14.80 1.16 -14.21
N GLU A 173 15.04 0.09 -13.46
CA GLU A 173 16.27 -0.73 -13.55
C GLU A 173 16.07 -2.09 -14.23
N GLY A 174 14.83 -2.44 -14.61
CA GLY A 174 14.56 -3.57 -15.51
C GLY A 174 14.36 -4.93 -14.83
N ASN A 175 13.65 -4.95 -13.69
CA ASN A 175 12.82 -6.02 -13.10
C ASN A 175 12.78 -5.83 -11.58
N ALA A 176 11.61 -5.55 -10.98
CA ALA A 176 11.48 -5.46 -9.53
C ALA A 176 11.74 -6.82 -8.87
N ASP A 177 12.71 -6.91 -7.94
CA ASP A 177 12.88 -8.11 -7.11
C ASP A 177 11.90 -8.08 -5.94
N ILE A 178 10.65 -8.41 -6.25
CA ILE A 178 9.57 -8.61 -5.27
C ILE A 178 9.41 -10.08 -4.89
N SER A 179 10.47 -10.88 -5.01
CA SER A 179 10.45 -12.32 -4.70
C SER A 179 10.05 -12.64 -3.26
N VAL A 180 10.12 -11.67 -2.35
CA VAL A 180 9.56 -11.77 -1.00
C VAL A 180 8.06 -12.06 -1.01
N LEU A 181 7.32 -11.61 -2.03
CA LEU A 181 5.88 -11.85 -2.18
C LEU A 181 5.54 -13.31 -2.48
N SER A 182 6.48 -14.12 -3.00
CA SER A 182 6.19 -15.51 -3.38
C SER A 182 5.68 -16.35 -2.20
N ALA A 183 6.24 -16.11 -1.00
CA ALA A 183 5.80 -16.79 0.22
C ALA A 183 4.39 -16.37 0.66
N TRP A 184 4.01 -15.12 0.40
CA TRP A 184 2.68 -14.59 0.67
C TRP A 184 1.65 -15.16 -0.31
N ILE A 185 2.01 -15.24 -1.60
CA ILE A 185 1.17 -15.83 -2.65
C ILE A 185 0.88 -17.29 -2.33
N GLU A 186 1.93 -18.08 -2.03
CA GLU A 186 1.81 -19.51 -1.73
C GLU A 186 0.88 -19.78 -0.54
N LYS A 187 0.96 -18.94 0.50
CA LYS A 187 0.24 -19.13 1.76
C LYS A 187 -1.08 -18.37 1.85
N SER A 188 -1.40 -17.54 0.86
CA SER A 188 -2.63 -16.74 0.81
C SER A 188 -3.91 -17.59 0.90
N LYS A 189 -3.87 -18.85 0.46
CA LYS A 189 -4.99 -19.80 0.57
C LYS A 189 -5.42 -20.05 2.01
N ILE A 190 -4.47 -20.09 2.95
CA ILE A 190 -4.75 -20.26 4.39
C ILE A 190 -5.69 -19.14 4.87
N TYR A 191 -5.43 -17.90 4.43
CA TYR A 191 -6.28 -16.77 4.74
C TYR A 191 -7.65 -16.87 4.05
N LYS A 192 -7.67 -17.16 2.74
CA LYS A 192 -8.92 -17.23 1.94
C LYS A 192 -9.87 -18.34 2.41
N GLU A 193 -9.33 -19.44 2.93
CA GLU A 193 -10.08 -20.62 3.37
C GLU A 193 -10.48 -20.58 4.86
N THR A 194 -9.98 -19.60 5.64
CA THR A 194 -10.34 -19.47 7.06
C THR A 194 -11.55 -18.55 7.25
N PRO A 195 -12.68 -19.03 7.80
CA PRO A 195 -13.91 -18.23 7.91
C PRO A 195 -13.78 -16.98 8.79
N ASN A 196 -12.90 -17.01 9.80
CA ASN A 196 -12.65 -15.88 10.68
C ASN A 196 -11.39 -15.13 10.22
N VAL A 197 -11.56 -13.87 9.80
CA VAL A 197 -10.46 -13.01 9.28
C VAL A 197 -9.29 -12.90 10.26
N LYS A 198 -9.57 -12.69 11.55
CA LYS A 198 -8.53 -12.57 12.59
C LYS A 198 -7.74 -13.88 12.74
N GLN A 199 -8.45 -15.01 12.77
CA GLN A 199 -7.80 -16.33 12.82
C GLN A 199 -7.01 -16.63 11.54
N GLY A 200 -7.54 -16.25 10.38
CA GLY A 200 -6.87 -16.41 9.09
C GLY A 200 -5.57 -15.62 9.02
N ILE A 201 -5.56 -14.38 9.52
CA ILE A 201 -4.36 -13.55 9.64
C ILE A 201 -3.35 -14.21 10.58
N MET A 202 -3.76 -14.64 11.77
CA MET A 202 -2.85 -15.30 12.73
C MET A 202 -2.23 -16.57 12.14
N ASN A 203 -3.02 -17.45 11.52
CA ASN A 203 -2.55 -18.67 10.89
C ASN A 203 -1.59 -18.40 9.71
N LEU A 204 -1.87 -17.35 8.93
CA LEU A 204 -1.00 -16.92 7.84
C LEU A 204 0.35 -16.44 8.37
N LEU A 205 0.34 -15.57 9.38
CA LEU A 205 1.56 -15.05 10.00
C LEU A 205 2.38 -16.18 10.62
N ASP A 206 1.75 -17.05 11.42
CA ASP A 206 2.40 -18.22 12.00
C ASP A 206 3.01 -19.08 10.91
N SER A 207 2.28 -19.37 9.83
CA SER A 207 2.80 -20.13 8.70
C SER A 207 3.98 -19.43 8.03
N ILE A 208 3.92 -18.14 7.74
CA ILE A 208 5.01 -17.39 7.09
C ILE A 208 6.27 -17.38 7.97
N PHE A 209 6.13 -17.15 9.27
CA PHE A 209 7.26 -16.98 10.20
C PHE A 209 7.81 -18.28 10.78
N SER A 210 7.00 -19.34 10.90
CA SER A 210 7.44 -20.65 11.43
C SER A 210 8.23 -21.50 10.45
N SER A 211 8.16 -21.20 9.14
CA SER A 211 8.64 -22.13 8.10
C SER A 211 9.72 -21.58 7.16
N ASN A 212 10.33 -20.43 7.45
CA ASN A 212 11.12 -19.77 6.40
C ASN A 212 12.41 -19.06 6.87
N ASP A 213 13.45 -19.84 7.13
CA ASP A 213 14.83 -19.35 7.22
C ASP A 213 15.28 -18.63 5.94
N ILE A 214 14.71 -18.99 4.78
CA ILE A 214 15.01 -18.38 3.48
C ILE A 214 14.35 -17.00 3.35
N LEU A 215 13.11 -16.80 3.80
CA LEU A 215 12.46 -15.48 3.82
C LEU A 215 13.23 -14.54 4.76
N ARG A 216 13.56 -15.01 5.97
CA ARG A 216 14.42 -14.27 6.91
C ARG A 216 15.78 -13.93 6.27
N GLY A 217 16.36 -14.87 5.51
CA GLY A 217 17.58 -14.66 4.73
C GLY A 217 17.44 -13.65 3.58
N ARG A 218 16.36 -13.70 2.80
CA ARG A 218 16.09 -12.75 1.70
C ARG A 218 15.81 -11.35 2.21
N MET A 219 15.05 -11.23 3.30
CA MET A 219 14.78 -9.96 3.97
C MET A 219 16.04 -9.36 4.59
N ASN A 220 16.92 -10.19 5.18
CA ASN A 220 18.23 -9.75 5.63
C ASN A 220 19.13 -9.32 4.47
N LYS A 221 19.12 -10.02 3.34
CA LYS A 221 19.85 -9.62 2.13
C LYS A 221 19.36 -8.28 1.58
N MET A 222 18.05 -8.05 1.58
CA MET A 222 17.45 -6.81 1.12
C MET A 222 17.78 -5.63 2.04
N ARG A 223 17.73 -5.86 3.36
CA ARG A 223 18.24 -4.89 4.36
C ARG A 223 19.71 -4.57 4.12
N MET A 224 20.55 -5.60 3.93
CA MET A 224 21.98 -5.43 3.64
C MET A 224 22.24 -4.69 2.33
N TYR A 225 21.47 -4.97 1.28
CA TYR A 225 21.57 -4.27 0.00
C TYR A 225 21.28 -2.78 0.15
N ILE A 226 20.22 -2.42 0.89
CA ILE A 226 19.88 -1.02 1.20
C ILE A 226 20.99 -0.36 2.04
N ASP A 227 21.52 -1.07 3.05
CA ASP A 227 22.62 -0.55 3.88
C ASP A 227 23.90 -0.32 3.04
N GLU A 228 24.24 -1.24 2.13
CA GLU A 228 25.41 -1.17 1.24
C GLU A 228 25.26 -0.09 0.16
N HIS A 229 24.05 0.17 -0.32
CA HIS A 229 23.77 1.08 -1.44
C HIS A 229 23.08 2.38 -0.99
N ALA A 230 23.00 2.63 0.33
CA ALA A 230 22.32 3.78 0.93
C ALA A 230 22.77 5.11 0.30
N ASN A 231 24.07 5.28 0.05
CA ASN A 231 24.61 6.48 -0.58
C ASN A 231 24.12 6.65 -2.03
N THR A 232 23.91 5.57 -2.77
CA THR A 232 23.44 5.66 -4.16
C THR A 232 21.92 5.89 -4.21
N ILE A 233 21.18 5.22 -3.34
CA ILE A 233 19.71 5.30 -3.23
C ILE A 233 19.26 6.67 -2.73
N PHE A 234 19.96 7.25 -1.73
CA PHE A 234 19.50 8.47 -1.07
C PHE A 234 20.18 9.77 -1.57
N ASN A 235 21.30 9.72 -2.31
CA ASN A 235 21.92 10.94 -2.87
C ASN A 235 21.29 11.47 -4.17
N HIS A 236 20.30 10.77 -4.73
CA HIS A 236 19.52 11.26 -5.89
C HIS A 236 18.31 12.10 -5.49
N PHE A 237 18.02 12.22 -4.19
CA PHE A 237 17.00 13.15 -3.70
C PHE A 237 17.61 14.56 -3.59
N PRO A 238 17.00 15.59 -4.20
CA PRO A 238 17.49 16.95 -4.05
C PRO A 238 17.49 17.33 -2.56
N LYS A 239 18.58 17.99 -2.14
CA LYS A 239 18.74 18.53 -0.78
C LYS A 239 17.64 19.53 -0.42
#